data_AF-A0AAD7FWF6-F1
#
_entry.id   AF-A0AAD7FWF6-F1
#
_cell.length_a   1.000
_cell.length_b   1.000
_cell.length_c   1.000
_cell.angle_alpha   90.00
_cell.angle_beta   90.00
_cell.angle_gamma   90.00
#
_symmetry.space_group_name_H-M   'P 1'
#
loop_
_entity.id
_entity.type
_entity.pdbx_description
1 polymer ?
#
loop_
_entity_poly.entity_id
_entity_poly.type
_entity_poly.pdbx_seq_one_letter_code
_entity_poly.pdbx_strand_id
1 'polypeptide(L)'
;MQTHSSVVFTLPNELISEIFCHFIPEYPLCPPHMGLSSPTVLTHICRRWRQIALGTPELWRAISLLDPGIEQVQEPDPGAVEFWLQHSGCLPLSLHAHVEY
;
A
#
# COMPACT_ATOMS: atom_id res chain seq x y z
N MET A 1 19.07 32.70 0.29
CA MET A 1 17.87 31.85 0.48
C MET A 1 18.28 30.41 0.30
N GLN A 2 18.54 29.68 1.38
CA GLN A 2 18.94 28.27 1.31
C GLN A 2 17.68 27.43 1.07
N THR A 3 17.54 26.88 -0.13
CA THR A 3 16.53 25.85 -0.42
C THR A 3 17.05 24.55 0.15
N HIS A 4 16.53 24.16 1.32
CA HIS A 4 16.77 22.83 1.87
C HIS A 4 16.10 21.82 0.95
N SER A 5 16.84 21.31 -0.04
CA SER A 5 16.38 20.23 -0.91
C SER A 5 16.17 19.00 -0.04
N SER A 6 14.93 18.76 0.38
CA SER A 6 14.60 17.59 1.21
C SER A 6 15.05 16.32 0.49
N VAL A 7 15.74 15.43 1.21
CA VAL A 7 16.31 14.18 0.70
C VAL A 7 15.25 13.30 0.02
N VAL A 8 13.98 13.44 0.44
CA VAL A 8 12.81 12.80 -0.19
C VAL A 8 12.65 13.17 -1.67
N PHE A 9 13.15 14.34 -2.08
CA PHE A 9 13.12 14.79 -3.48
C PHE A 9 14.38 14.42 -4.27
N THR A 10 15.44 13.92 -3.64
CA THR A 10 16.71 13.60 -4.32
C THR A 10 16.99 12.10 -4.44
N LEU A 11 16.35 11.25 -3.64
CA LEU A 11 16.45 9.80 -3.80
C LEU A 11 15.96 9.35 -5.18
N PRO A 12 16.61 8.39 -5.84
CA PRO A 12 16.08 7.70 -7.03
C PRO A 12 14.74 7.01 -6.73
N ASN A 13 13.93 6.77 -7.77
CA ASN A 13 12.60 6.17 -7.57
C ASN A 13 12.70 4.74 -7.02
N GLU A 14 13.76 4.00 -7.39
CA GLU A 14 14.03 2.62 -6.98
C GLU A 14 14.28 2.51 -5.48
N LEU A 15 14.97 3.49 -4.89
CA LEU A 15 15.19 3.52 -3.44
C LEU A 15 13.92 3.92 -2.68
N ILE A 16 13.09 4.77 -3.27
CA ILE A 16 11.80 5.14 -2.68
C ILE A 16 10.85 3.94 -2.69
N SER A 17 10.78 3.18 -3.79
CA SER A 17 9.99 1.95 -3.84
C SER A 17 10.47 0.92 -2.82
N GLU A 18 11.79 0.76 -2.63
CA GLU A 18 12.32 -0.14 -1.61
C GLU A 18 11.90 0.28 -0.18
N ILE A 19 11.96 1.58 0.12
CA ILE A 19 11.47 2.12 1.39
C ILE A 19 9.96 1.84 1.56
N PHE A 20 9.18 1.96 0.49
CA PHE A 20 7.75 1.67 0.53
C PHE A 20 7.47 0.18 0.81
N CYS A 21 8.25 -0.72 0.21
CA CYS A 21 8.14 -2.16 0.46
C CYS A 21 8.46 -2.51 1.93
N HIS A 22 9.35 -1.76 2.58
CA HIS A 22 9.64 -1.89 4.01
C HIS A 22 8.62 -1.19 4.94
N PHE A 23 7.73 -0.34 4.41
CA PHE A 23 6.70 0.33 5.19
C PHE A 23 5.49 -0.59 5.48
N ILE A 24 5.23 -1.55 4.61
CA ILE A 24 4.12 -2.52 4.75
C ILE A 24 4.61 -3.84 5.37
N PRO A 25 3.72 -4.73 5.85
CA PRO A 25 4.09 -6.06 6.31
C PRO A 25 4.80 -6.88 5.23
N GLU A 26 5.72 -7.75 5.65
CA GLU A 26 6.44 -8.64 4.73
C GLU A 26 5.48 -9.66 4.09
N TYR A 27 5.52 -9.78 2.77
CA TYR A 27 4.74 -10.77 2.03
C TYR A 27 5.01 -12.20 2.56
N PRO A 28 3.98 -13.05 2.76
CA PRO A 28 2.59 -12.90 2.32
C PRO A 28 1.64 -12.26 3.34
N LEU A 29 2.16 -11.64 4.41
CA LEU A 29 1.31 -10.93 5.37
C LEU A 29 0.61 -9.77 4.70
N CYS A 30 -0.69 -9.64 4.99
CA CYS A 30 -1.54 -8.67 4.33
C CYS A 30 -1.57 -7.33 5.09
N PRO A 31 -1.14 -6.21 4.48
CA PRO A 31 -1.46 -4.89 5.01
C PRO A 31 -2.97 -4.66 5.08
N PRO A 32 -3.43 -3.75 5.97
CA PRO A 32 -4.80 -3.29 5.93
C PRO A 32 -5.07 -2.53 4.62
N HIS A 33 -6.30 -2.62 4.12
CA HIS A 33 -6.70 -1.93 2.89
C HIS A 33 -6.69 -0.39 3.04
N MET A 34 -6.75 0.13 4.26
CA MET A 34 -6.64 1.56 4.61
C MET A 34 -5.91 1.76 5.94
N GLY A 35 -5.53 3.00 6.25
CA GLY A 35 -4.93 3.34 7.54
C GLY A 35 -3.41 3.11 7.64
N LEU A 36 -2.89 3.12 8.87
CA LEU A 36 -1.44 2.99 9.10
C LEU A 36 -0.92 1.67 8.54
N SER A 37 0.28 1.69 7.97
CA SER A 37 0.88 0.53 7.29
C SER A 37 0.14 0.05 6.03
N SER A 38 -0.85 0.80 5.54
CA SER A 38 -1.48 0.56 4.23
C SER A 38 -0.70 1.28 3.12
N PRO A 39 -0.39 0.62 1.99
CA PRO A 39 0.27 1.25 0.85
C PRO A 39 -0.56 2.40 0.24
N THR A 40 -1.88 2.41 0.47
CA THR A 40 -2.77 3.51 0.06
C THR A 40 -2.32 4.86 0.63
N VAL A 41 -1.81 4.91 1.86
CA VAL A 41 -1.31 6.14 2.51
C VAL A 41 -0.17 6.77 1.72
N LEU A 42 0.70 5.95 1.13
CA LEU A 42 1.84 6.41 0.34
C LEU A 42 1.38 7.19 -0.92
N THR A 43 0.18 6.88 -1.42
CA THR A 43 -0.41 7.56 -2.59
C THR A 43 -0.94 8.96 -2.28
N HIS A 44 -1.11 9.30 -1.00
CA HIS A 44 -1.69 10.57 -0.56
C HIS A 44 -0.65 11.60 -0.09
N ILE A 45 0.65 11.25 -0.06
CA ILE A 45 1.71 12.14 0.47
C ILE A 45 2.07 13.25 -0.52
N CYS A 46 2.51 12.90 -1.72
CA CYS A 46 2.78 13.86 -2.79
C CYS A 46 2.63 13.22 -4.17
N ARG A 47 2.58 14.04 -5.24
CA ARG A 47 2.41 13.54 -6.62
C ARG A 47 3.48 12.51 -7.02
N ARG A 48 4.74 12.74 -6.64
CA ARG A 48 5.85 11.83 -6.93
C ARG A 48 5.67 10.48 -6.24
N TRP A 49 5.34 10.49 -4.94
CA TRP A 49 5.12 9.27 -4.16
C TRP A 49 3.94 8.48 -4.67
N ARG A 50 2.86 9.16 -5.07
CA ARG A 50 1.73 8.53 -5.75
C ARG A 50 2.16 7.78 -7.00
N GLN A 51 2.95 8.39 -7.87
CA GLN A 51 3.43 7.72 -9.09
C GLN A 51 4.29 6.51 -8.79
N ILE A 52 5.20 6.61 -7.80
CA ILE A 52 6.08 5.52 -7.40
C ILE A 52 5.27 4.37 -6.78
N ALA A 53 4.39 4.67 -5.81
CA ALA A 53 3.57 3.67 -5.14
C ALA A 53 2.68 2.92 -6.14
N LEU A 54 1.96 3.64 -7.02
CA LEU A 54 1.14 3.01 -8.06
C LEU A 54 1.96 2.18 -9.05
N GLY A 55 3.20 2.57 -9.32
CA GLY A 55 4.12 1.86 -10.21
C GLY A 55 4.90 0.72 -9.56
N THR A 56 4.66 0.38 -8.29
CA THR A 56 5.37 -0.68 -7.54
C THR A 56 4.41 -1.83 -7.21
N PRO A 57 4.30 -2.86 -8.06
CA PRO A 57 3.32 -3.95 -7.90
C PRO A 57 3.42 -4.73 -6.59
N GLU A 58 4.61 -4.79 -5.99
CA GLU A 58 4.89 -5.45 -4.71
C GLU A 58 4.08 -4.86 -3.55
N LEU A 59 3.71 -3.58 -3.63
CA LEU A 59 2.89 -2.94 -2.61
C LEU A 59 1.44 -3.43 -2.62
N TRP A 60 0.97 -3.92 -3.76
CA TRP A 60 -0.45 -4.20 -4.00
C TRP A 60 -0.77 -5.70 -4.06
N ARG A 61 0.24 -6.57 -3.89
CA ARG A 61 0.08 -8.03 -4.04
C ARG A 61 -0.45 -8.77 -2.81
N ALA A 62 -0.77 -8.07 -1.73
CA ALA A 62 -1.33 -8.67 -0.52
C ALA A 62 -2.33 -7.70 0.14
N ILE A 63 -3.57 -8.10 0.43
CA ILE A 63 -4.58 -7.22 1.04
C ILE A 63 -5.39 -7.94 2.12
N SER A 64 -5.58 -7.26 3.26
CA SER A 64 -6.50 -7.69 4.31
C SER A 64 -7.83 -6.99 4.11
N LEU A 65 -8.86 -7.78 3.78
CA LEU A 65 -10.20 -7.29 3.51
C LEU A 65 -10.94 -6.88 4.79
N LEU A 66 -10.43 -7.31 5.95
CA LEU A 66 -10.98 -7.04 7.26
C LEU A 66 -9.85 -6.57 8.16
N ASP A 67 -10.05 -5.45 8.85
CA ASP A 67 -9.10 -4.92 9.83
C ASP A 67 -9.55 -5.35 11.23
N PRO A 68 -8.80 -6.23 11.93
CA PRO A 68 -9.17 -6.71 13.25
C PRO A 68 -9.18 -5.60 14.32
N GLY A 69 -8.67 -4.39 14.02
CA GLY A 69 -8.70 -3.24 14.92
C GLY A 69 -9.94 -2.35 14.82
N ILE A 70 -10.87 -2.62 13.89
CA ILE A 70 -12.07 -1.81 13.69
C ILE A 70 -13.27 -2.55 14.27
N GLU A 71 -13.89 -1.99 15.32
CA GLU A 71 -15.04 -2.58 16.03
C GLU A 71 -16.29 -2.78 15.15
N GLN A 72 -16.34 -2.14 13.99
CA GLN A 72 -17.37 -2.34 12.99
C GLN A 72 -16.74 -2.96 11.76
N VAL A 73 -17.11 -4.21 11.48
CA VAL A 73 -16.80 -4.87 10.21
C VAL A 73 -17.38 -4.02 9.07
N GLN A 74 -16.54 -3.18 8.48
CA GLN A 74 -16.87 -2.56 7.21
C GLN A 74 -16.61 -3.60 6.13
N GLU A 75 -17.64 -3.91 5.35
CA GLU A 75 -17.42 -4.68 4.14
C GLU A 75 -16.34 -3.99 3.30
N PRO A 76 -15.37 -4.75 2.76
CA PRO A 76 -14.32 -4.18 1.94
C PRO A 76 -14.96 -3.48 0.74
N ASP A 77 -14.62 -2.20 0.53
CA ASP A 77 -15.05 -1.46 -0.66
C ASP A 77 -14.61 -2.22 -1.92
N PRO A 78 -15.54 -2.69 -2.77
CA PRO A 78 -15.19 -3.41 -4.00
C PRO A 78 -14.27 -2.59 -4.92
N GLY A 79 -14.41 -1.26 -4.92
CA GLY A 79 -13.55 -0.36 -5.68
C GLY A 79 -12.11 -0.37 -5.17
N ALA A 80 -11.93 -0.39 -3.85
CA ALA A 80 -10.61 -0.55 -3.25
C ALA A 80 -10.00 -1.91 -3.60
N VAL A 81 -10.75 -3.01 -3.50
CA VAL A 81 -10.23 -4.34 -3.87
C VAL A 81 -9.81 -4.38 -5.33
N GLU A 82 -10.68 -3.91 -6.24
CA GLU A 82 -10.37 -3.84 -7.67
C GLU A 82 -9.11 -2.99 -7.94
N PHE A 83 -8.99 -1.84 -7.28
CA PHE A 83 -7.83 -0.98 -7.39
C PHE A 83 -6.52 -1.70 -6.99
N TRP A 84 -6.52 -2.46 -5.89
CA TRP A 84 -5.36 -3.24 -5.48
C TRP A 84 -5.01 -4.33 -6.50
N LEU A 85 -6.02 -5.06 -6.99
CA LEU A 85 -5.83 -6.09 -8.00
C LEU A 85 -5.20 -5.51 -9.28
N GLN A 86 -5.70 -4.37 -9.76
CA GLN A 86 -5.19 -3.71 -10.96
C GLN A 86 -3.70 -3.32 -10.83
N HIS A 87 -3.26 -2.92 -9.64
CA HIS A 87 -1.88 -2.45 -9.43
C HIS A 87 -0.92 -3.58 -9.01
N SER A 88 -1.42 -4.76 -8.62
CA SER A 88 -0.59 -5.93 -8.30
C SER A 88 0.15 -6.55 -9.50
N GLY A 89 -0.23 -6.16 -10.72
CA GLY A 89 0.37 -6.64 -11.96
C GLY A 89 0.19 -8.14 -12.14
N CYS A 90 1.29 -8.85 -12.40
CA CYS A 90 1.30 -10.30 -12.59
C CYS A 90 1.84 -11.07 -11.36
N LEU A 91 2.02 -10.40 -10.22
CA LEU A 91 2.61 -11.03 -9.03
C LEU A 91 1.59 -11.94 -8.34
N PRO A 92 2.03 -13.05 -7.70
CA PRO A 92 1.15 -13.89 -6.90
C PRO A 92 0.49 -13.10 -5.77
N LEU A 93 -0.85 -13.15 -5.73
CA LEU A 93 -1.70 -12.44 -4.76
C LEU A 93 -1.83 -13.20 -3.44
N SER A 94 -1.88 -12.45 -2.33
CA SER A 94 -2.30 -12.93 -1.01
C SER A 94 -3.58 -12.19 -0.58
N LEU A 95 -4.61 -12.93 -0.20
CA LEU A 95 -5.89 -12.38 0.22
C LEU A 95 -6.23 -12.94 1.60
N HIS A 96 -6.51 -12.05 2.55
CA HIS A 96 -7.00 -12.46 3.86
C HIS A 96 -8.41 -11.93 4.08
N ALA A 97 -9.34 -12.85 4.32
CA ALA A 97 -10.72 -12.57 4.70
C ALA A 97 -11.01 -13.36 5.98
N HIS A 98 -11.36 -12.66 7.06
CA HIS A 98 -11.86 -13.28 8.27
C HIS A 98 -13.35 -13.64 8.09
N VAL A 99 -13.72 -14.88 8.37
CA VAL A 99 -15.13 -15.32 8.37
C VAL A 99 -15.56 -15.47 9.81
N GLU A 100 -16.52 -14.65 10.26
CA GLU A 100 -17.16 -14.84 11.57
C GLU A 100 -18.10 -16.06 11.50
N TYR A 101 -18.02 -16.94 12.50
CA TYR A 101 -18.89 -18.11 12.69
C TYR A 101 -19.94 -17.84 13.78
#